data_AF-A0A292PN56-F1
#
_entry.id   AF-A0A292PN56-F1
#
_cell.length_a   1.000
_cell.length_b   1.000
_cell.length_c   1.000
_cell.angle_alpha   90.00
_cell.angle_beta   90.00
_cell.angle_gamma   90.00
#
_symmetry.space_group_name_H-M   'P 1'
#
loop_
_entity.id
_entity.type
_entity.pdbx_description
1 polymer ?
#
loop_
_entity_poly.entity_id
_entity_poly.type
_entity_poly.pdbx_seq_one_letter_code
_entity_poly.pdbx_strand_id
1 'polypeptide(L)'
;MSIPQSEIPRLSLLYHAKRLIPSSKAPQRTPSATINTRVGLIRSEITKLSLPNGAIVNATNTSLLNAGGICGAIHNAAGRGLLAECLTLGGCETGNAKITGAYELACRNVIHAVGPVYWRARRTNEHASLLASCYLASLRLAVANGLDTIALPAISTGVFGYPSYEAAEVAISTVRDFLDREEQEGGAEGRRLRLVVFCTFESKDEIAYIELLPNYFPPAGDKEDSTKQPEQKAPQEIVTGSSSSAAAALHTSTLACTLLALKSLPILIFVTNHVYSLHRIHGRSMSPTLSRDVILAQRHNATENLRRGQVVLYRSPVDPERVAVKRVVGLEGDVVVVRPVGGEGRGRVGEAVKVGAGKVWVEGDEGFWSVDSNVYGPIPKALIEAKVTHVVWPPSRAGRVKEDSMGRVGALKCRARGDRTIP
;
A
#
# COMPACT_ATOMS: atom_id res chain seq x y z
N MET A 1 -11.78 6.07 -19.14
CA MET A 1 -10.83 6.43 -20.20
C MET A 1 -9.68 5.42 -20.16
N SER A 2 -9.28 4.89 -21.30
CA SER A 2 -8.12 4.01 -21.45
C SER A 2 -6.86 4.85 -21.70
N ILE A 3 -5.70 4.34 -21.30
CA ILE A 3 -4.38 4.96 -21.47
C ILE A 3 -3.65 4.18 -22.57
N PRO A 4 -3.42 4.75 -23.77
CA PRO A 4 -2.71 4.05 -24.84
C PRO A 4 -1.23 3.85 -24.51
N GLN A 5 -0.65 2.77 -25.03
CA GLN A 5 0.77 2.42 -24.90
C GLN A 5 1.75 3.56 -25.26
N SER A 6 1.35 4.49 -26.13
CA SER A 6 2.11 5.68 -26.52
C SER A 6 2.22 6.74 -25.42
N GLU A 7 1.27 6.80 -24.49
CA GLU A 7 1.26 7.76 -23.37
C GLU A 7 2.04 7.27 -22.15
N ILE A 8 2.50 6.01 -22.14
CA ILE A 8 3.24 5.43 -21.01
C ILE A 8 4.68 5.99 -20.98
N PRO A 9 5.06 6.77 -19.95
CA PRO A 9 6.38 7.42 -19.92
C PRO A 9 7.52 6.40 -19.81
N ARG A 10 8.50 6.53 -20.71
CA ARG A 10 9.75 5.73 -20.67
C ARG A 10 10.73 6.32 -19.67
N LEU A 11 11.67 5.51 -19.16
CA LEU A 11 12.68 6.00 -18.22
C LEU A 11 13.51 7.15 -18.81
N SER A 12 13.87 7.08 -20.09
CA SER A 12 14.54 8.18 -20.82
C SER A 12 13.77 9.51 -20.73
N LEU A 13 12.46 9.50 -20.98
CA LEU A 13 11.60 10.67 -20.87
C LEU A 13 11.45 11.14 -19.41
N LEU A 14 11.38 10.22 -18.45
CA LEU A 14 11.27 10.55 -17.03
C LEU A 14 12.55 11.18 -16.47
N TYR A 15 13.74 10.79 -16.96
CA TYR A 15 15.00 11.47 -16.65
C TYR A 15 15.03 12.88 -17.27
N HIS A 16 14.70 13.01 -18.56
CA HIS A 16 14.66 14.31 -19.24
C HIS A 16 13.69 15.29 -18.55
N ALA A 17 12.51 14.80 -18.15
CA ALA A 17 11.52 15.56 -17.38
C ALA A 17 11.87 15.75 -15.89
N LYS A 18 13.05 15.32 -15.44
CA LYS A 18 13.53 15.37 -14.03
C LYS A 18 12.56 14.74 -13.02
N ARG A 19 11.74 13.79 -13.45
CA ARG A 19 10.82 13.00 -12.61
C ARG A 19 11.47 11.76 -12.02
N LEU A 20 12.53 11.27 -12.65
CA LEU A 20 13.54 10.40 -12.04
C LEU A 20 14.82 11.22 -11.89
N ILE A 21 15.43 11.14 -10.70
CA ILE A 21 16.69 11.82 -10.39
C ILE A 21 17.79 10.76 -10.38
N PRO A 22 18.96 10.99 -11.04
CA PRO A 22 20.06 10.05 -11.00
C PRO A 22 20.51 9.78 -9.55
N SER A 23 20.86 8.53 -9.25
CA SER A 23 21.29 8.17 -7.89
C SER A 23 22.57 8.89 -7.51
N SER A 24 22.65 9.37 -6.26
CA SER A 24 23.89 9.88 -5.66
C SER A 24 24.86 8.77 -5.27
N LYS A 25 24.42 7.51 -5.29
CA LYS A 25 25.25 6.31 -5.06
C LYS A 25 25.76 5.77 -6.39
N ALA A 26 26.89 5.07 -6.35
CA ALA A 26 27.36 4.32 -7.52
C ALA A 26 26.27 3.36 -8.01
N PRO A 27 25.94 3.34 -9.33
CA PRO A 27 24.89 2.48 -9.84
C PRO A 27 25.29 1.01 -9.76
N GLN A 28 24.33 0.13 -9.48
CA GLN A 28 24.54 -1.33 -9.39
C GLN A 28 24.68 -1.99 -10.77
N ARG A 29 24.27 -1.31 -11.84
CA ARG A 29 24.24 -1.81 -13.22
C ARG A 29 24.79 -0.76 -14.18
N THR A 30 25.32 -1.19 -15.33
CA THR A 30 25.85 -0.30 -16.36
C THR A 30 24.74 0.52 -17.03
N PRO A 31 24.97 1.81 -17.36
CA PRO A 31 24.01 2.59 -18.15
C PRO A 31 23.80 2.00 -19.56
N SER A 32 22.54 1.91 -20.00
CA SER A 32 22.18 1.55 -21.38
C SER A 32 21.03 2.44 -21.85
N ALA A 33 21.30 3.25 -22.89
CA ALA A 33 20.28 4.10 -23.50
C ALA A 33 19.14 3.25 -24.09
N THR A 34 19.49 2.16 -24.76
CA THR A 34 18.56 1.21 -25.38
C THR A 34 17.57 0.65 -24.35
N ILE A 35 18.07 0.10 -23.24
CA ILE A 35 17.22 -0.44 -22.16
C ILE A 35 16.33 0.66 -21.55
N ASN A 36 16.84 1.88 -21.34
CA ASN A 36 16.07 2.98 -20.75
C ASN A 36 14.90 3.46 -21.64
N THR A 37 14.91 3.19 -22.95
CA THR A 37 13.75 3.41 -23.83
C THR A 37 12.72 2.27 -23.78
N ARG A 38 13.16 1.06 -23.40
CA ARG A 38 12.35 -0.17 -23.31
C ARG A 38 11.64 -0.35 -21.97
N VAL A 39 11.95 0.47 -20.97
CA VAL A 39 11.27 0.42 -19.66
C VAL A 39 10.44 1.69 -19.45
N GLY A 40 9.27 1.53 -18.84
CA GLY A 40 8.40 2.64 -18.43
C GLY A 40 7.90 2.51 -17.00
N LEU A 41 7.52 3.64 -16.40
CA LEU A 41 6.92 3.72 -15.07
C LEU A 41 5.65 4.57 -15.15
N ILE A 42 4.54 4.03 -14.65
CA ILE A 42 3.27 4.74 -14.54
C ILE A 42 2.56 4.37 -13.24
N ARG A 43 1.84 5.33 -12.63
CA ARG A 43 0.89 5.05 -11.55
C ARG A 43 -0.53 5.10 -12.10
N SER A 44 -1.16 3.95 -12.29
CA SER A 44 -2.55 3.85 -12.77
C SER A 44 -3.21 2.53 -12.35
N GLU A 45 -4.52 2.42 -12.57
CA GLU A 45 -5.19 1.12 -12.53
C GLU A 45 -4.80 0.32 -13.79
N ILE A 46 -4.15 -0.84 -13.62
CA ILE A 46 -3.57 -1.60 -14.74
C ILE A 46 -4.58 -2.01 -15.82
N THR A 47 -5.86 -2.17 -15.45
CA THR A 47 -6.97 -2.51 -16.36
C THR A 47 -7.29 -1.40 -17.37
N LYS A 48 -6.78 -0.18 -17.14
CA LYS A 48 -6.99 0.98 -18.01
C LYS A 48 -5.92 1.10 -19.08
N LEU A 49 -4.83 0.32 -19.01
CA LEU A 49 -3.79 0.32 -20.04
C LEU A 49 -4.30 -0.36 -21.32
N SER A 50 -4.12 0.32 -22.45
CA SER A 50 -4.39 -0.22 -23.79
C SER A 50 -3.06 -0.62 -24.45
N LEU A 51 -2.84 -1.94 -24.54
CA LEU A 51 -1.58 -2.59 -24.96
C LEU A 51 -1.88 -3.58 -26.11
N PRO A 52 -2.05 -3.11 -27.36
CA PRO A 52 -2.64 -3.92 -28.45
C PRO A 52 -1.93 -5.24 -28.76
N ASN A 53 -0.59 -5.30 -28.63
CA ASN A 53 0.21 -6.53 -28.73
C ASN A 53 0.93 -6.85 -27.41
N GLY A 54 0.26 -6.60 -26.28
CA GLY A 54 0.83 -6.81 -24.96
C GLY A 54 -0.07 -7.56 -23.98
N ALA A 55 0.49 -7.79 -22.79
CA ALA A 55 -0.22 -8.37 -21.65
C ALA A 55 -0.19 -7.45 -20.43
N ILE A 56 -1.20 -7.59 -19.58
CA ILE A 56 -1.13 -7.15 -18.18
C ILE A 56 -0.87 -8.35 -17.27
N VAL A 57 -0.06 -8.16 -16.23
CA VAL A 57 0.14 -9.19 -15.20
C VAL A 57 -0.89 -9.03 -14.08
N ASN A 58 -1.57 -10.13 -13.78
CA ASN A 58 -2.47 -10.29 -12.65
C ASN A 58 -1.69 -10.89 -11.46
N ALA A 59 -1.55 -10.14 -10.37
CA ALA A 59 -1.02 -10.67 -9.12
C ALA A 59 -2.13 -11.41 -8.36
N THR A 60 -2.06 -12.75 -8.34
CA THR A 60 -3.12 -13.63 -7.83
C THR A 60 -2.60 -14.68 -6.85
N ASN A 61 -3.49 -15.56 -6.38
CA ASN A 61 -3.20 -16.68 -5.49
C ASN A 61 -3.02 -18.00 -6.28
N THR A 62 -2.76 -19.10 -5.57
CA THR A 62 -2.53 -20.41 -6.20
C THR A 62 -3.77 -21.03 -6.86
N SER A 63 -4.98 -20.58 -6.55
CA SER A 63 -6.20 -21.10 -7.17
C SER A 63 -6.47 -20.50 -8.56
N LEU A 64 -5.80 -19.39 -8.91
CA LEU A 64 -6.07 -18.56 -10.11
C LEU A 64 -7.50 -18.00 -10.20
N LEU A 65 -8.29 -18.14 -9.13
CA LEU A 65 -9.64 -17.62 -9.05
C LEU A 65 -9.62 -16.16 -8.56
N ASN A 66 -10.76 -15.48 -8.72
CA ASN A 66 -10.93 -14.07 -8.35
C ASN A 66 -10.59 -13.84 -6.86
N ALA A 67 -9.42 -13.25 -6.62
CA ALA A 67 -9.01 -12.69 -5.34
C ALA A 67 -9.32 -11.18 -5.30
N GLY A 68 -9.59 -10.63 -4.12
CA GLY A 68 -9.78 -9.18 -3.97
C GLY A 68 -8.58 -8.33 -4.43
N GLY A 69 -8.78 -7.01 -4.54
CA GLY A 69 -7.74 -6.08 -4.99
C GLY A 69 -7.54 -6.13 -6.50
N ILE A 70 -6.29 -6.20 -6.96
CA ILE A 70 -5.94 -6.13 -8.39
C ILE A 70 -6.52 -7.30 -9.21
N CYS A 71 -6.53 -8.52 -8.66
CA CYS A 71 -7.07 -9.69 -9.34
C CYS A 71 -8.58 -9.54 -9.61
N GLY A 72 -9.34 -9.09 -8.62
CA GLY A 72 -10.76 -8.79 -8.77
C GLY A 72 -11.04 -7.62 -9.72
N ALA A 73 -10.20 -6.59 -9.71
CA ALA A 73 -10.29 -5.51 -10.71
C ALA A 73 -10.09 -6.04 -12.14
N ILE A 74 -9.09 -6.92 -12.35
CA ILE A 74 -8.81 -7.56 -13.64
C ILE A 74 -9.97 -8.48 -14.06
N HIS A 75 -10.47 -9.36 -13.17
CA HIS A 75 -11.63 -10.21 -13.49
C HIS A 75 -12.91 -9.42 -13.77
N ASN A 76 -13.15 -8.32 -13.05
CA ASN A 76 -14.31 -7.46 -13.29
C ASN A 76 -14.20 -6.71 -14.62
N ALA A 77 -12.99 -6.34 -15.05
CA ALA A 77 -12.75 -5.60 -16.30
C ALA A 77 -12.56 -6.50 -17.53
N ALA A 78 -12.21 -7.78 -17.36
CA ALA A 78 -12.13 -8.77 -18.43
C ALA A 78 -13.46 -9.50 -18.70
N GLY A 79 -14.41 -9.41 -17.77
CA GLY A 79 -15.69 -10.11 -17.87
C GLY A 79 -15.59 -11.60 -17.50
N ARG A 80 -16.73 -12.31 -17.65
CA ARG A 80 -16.89 -13.70 -17.16
C ARG A 80 -16.00 -14.72 -17.88
N GLY A 81 -15.58 -14.43 -19.12
CA GLY A 81 -14.74 -15.32 -19.91
C GLY A 81 -13.41 -15.65 -19.23
N LEU A 82 -12.76 -14.66 -18.63
CA LEU A 82 -11.48 -14.85 -17.93
C LEU A 82 -11.57 -15.87 -16.78
N LEU A 83 -12.67 -15.87 -16.03
CA LEU A 83 -12.88 -16.85 -14.96
C LEU A 83 -13.08 -18.26 -15.52
N ALA A 84 -13.78 -18.39 -16.66
CA ALA A 84 -14.00 -19.68 -17.31
C ALA A 84 -12.70 -20.32 -17.81
N GLU A 85 -11.78 -19.54 -18.38
CA GLU A 85 -10.45 -20.03 -18.77
C GLU A 85 -9.54 -20.28 -17.56
N CYS A 86 -9.53 -19.42 -16.53
CA CYS A 86 -8.78 -19.71 -15.29
C CYS A 86 -9.14 -21.07 -14.66
N LEU A 87 -10.42 -21.46 -14.73
CA LEU A 87 -10.89 -22.76 -14.22
C LEU A 87 -10.31 -23.97 -14.97
N THR A 88 -9.91 -23.82 -16.24
CA THR A 88 -9.27 -24.91 -17.01
C THR A 88 -7.79 -25.09 -16.70
N LEU A 89 -7.13 -24.06 -16.13
CA LEU A 89 -5.69 -24.04 -15.91
C LEU A 89 -5.21 -24.91 -14.73
N GLY A 90 -6.10 -25.33 -13.82
CA GLY A 90 -5.74 -26.17 -12.67
C GLY A 90 -4.87 -25.48 -11.61
N GLY A 91 -5.04 -24.17 -11.40
CA GLY A 91 -4.25 -23.39 -10.44
C GLY A 91 -2.82 -23.07 -10.91
N CYS A 92 -2.00 -22.49 -10.04
CA CYS A 92 -0.59 -22.17 -10.30
C CYS A 92 0.22 -22.18 -9.00
N GLU A 93 1.48 -22.59 -9.08
CA GLU A 93 2.39 -22.63 -7.94
C GLU A 93 2.96 -21.24 -7.61
N THR A 94 3.32 -21.02 -6.34
CA THR A 94 3.98 -19.78 -5.91
C THR A 94 5.35 -19.69 -6.58
N GLY A 95 5.70 -18.52 -7.11
CA GLY A 95 6.91 -18.34 -7.91
C GLY A 95 6.72 -18.55 -9.41
N ASN A 96 5.52 -18.93 -9.86
CA ASN A 96 5.24 -19.25 -11.25
C ASN A 96 4.09 -18.40 -11.82
N ALA A 97 3.85 -18.51 -13.13
CA ALA A 97 2.79 -17.81 -13.83
C ALA A 97 2.12 -18.69 -14.90
N LYS A 98 0.87 -18.35 -15.27
CA LYS A 98 0.13 -18.93 -16.41
C LYS A 98 -0.51 -17.81 -17.24
N ILE A 99 -0.81 -18.07 -18.51
CA ILE A 99 -1.36 -17.07 -19.44
C ILE A 99 -2.78 -17.47 -19.88
N THR A 100 -3.62 -16.45 -20.12
CA THR A 100 -4.99 -16.56 -20.64
C THR A 100 -5.25 -15.52 -21.72
N GLY A 101 -6.39 -15.61 -22.41
CA GLY A 101 -6.96 -14.48 -23.14
C GLY A 101 -7.25 -13.27 -22.24
N ALA A 102 -7.33 -12.09 -22.84
CA ALA A 102 -7.63 -10.83 -22.15
C ALA A 102 -9.12 -10.43 -22.15
N TYR A 103 -9.93 -11.02 -23.03
CA TYR A 103 -11.38 -10.79 -23.13
C TYR A 103 -11.75 -9.31 -23.33
N GLU A 104 -12.48 -8.70 -22.40
CA GLU A 104 -12.96 -7.32 -22.50
C GLU A 104 -11.86 -6.26 -22.22
N LEU A 105 -10.66 -6.68 -21.78
CA LEU A 105 -9.52 -5.78 -21.57
C LEU A 105 -8.88 -5.34 -22.88
N ALA A 106 -8.38 -4.11 -22.92
CA ALA A 106 -7.67 -3.53 -24.07
C ALA A 106 -6.23 -4.06 -24.24
N CYS A 107 -6.00 -5.36 -24.06
CA CYS A 107 -4.72 -6.02 -24.30
C CYS A 107 -4.94 -7.41 -24.92
N ARG A 108 -3.88 -8.13 -25.29
CA ARG A 108 -4.02 -9.44 -25.95
C ARG A 108 -4.17 -10.59 -24.94
N ASN A 109 -3.43 -10.54 -23.83
CA ASN A 109 -3.41 -11.61 -22.82
C ASN A 109 -3.39 -11.06 -21.39
N VAL A 110 -3.84 -11.89 -20.44
CA VAL A 110 -3.56 -11.71 -19.01
C VAL A 110 -2.57 -12.78 -18.57
N ILE A 111 -1.52 -12.38 -17.85
CA ILE A 111 -0.52 -13.29 -17.29
C ILE A 111 -0.73 -13.33 -15.78
N HIS A 112 -1.20 -14.46 -15.25
CA HIS A 112 -1.52 -14.66 -13.85
C HIS A 112 -0.30 -15.17 -13.10
N ALA A 113 0.30 -14.31 -12.27
CA ALA A 113 1.52 -14.60 -11.51
C ALA A 113 1.20 -14.75 -10.00
N VAL A 114 1.73 -15.81 -9.38
CA VAL A 114 1.45 -16.15 -7.98
C VAL A 114 2.62 -15.77 -7.08
N GLY A 115 2.59 -14.53 -6.61
CA GLY A 115 3.60 -13.99 -5.70
C GLY A 115 3.64 -14.69 -4.34
N PRO A 116 4.79 -14.68 -3.63
CA PRO A 116 4.89 -15.25 -2.30
C PRO A 116 4.11 -14.43 -1.26
N VAL A 117 3.51 -15.13 -0.29
CA VAL A 117 3.04 -14.55 0.97
C VAL A 117 4.28 -14.24 1.82
N TYR A 118 4.59 -12.97 1.98
CA TYR A 118 5.90 -12.50 2.44
C TYR A 118 6.34 -13.13 3.79
N TRP A 119 5.48 -13.05 4.81
CA TRP A 119 5.81 -13.59 6.14
C TRP A 119 5.99 -15.12 6.18
N ARG A 120 5.43 -15.86 5.21
CA ARG A 120 5.63 -17.31 5.08
C ARG A 120 6.98 -17.58 4.43
N ALA A 121 7.20 -17.03 3.24
CA ALA A 121 8.43 -17.23 2.47
C ALA A 121 9.67 -16.58 3.11
N ARG A 122 9.50 -15.62 4.03
CA ARG A 122 10.60 -15.07 4.84
C ARG A 122 11.08 -16.04 5.93
N ARG A 123 10.25 -17.00 6.39
CA ARG A 123 10.67 -18.04 7.35
C ARG A 123 11.63 -19.06 6.76
N THR A 124 11.50 -19.33 5.46
CA THR A 124 12.38 -20.23 4.68
C THR A 124 13.45 -19.48 3.89
N ASN A 125 13.46 -18.15 3.97
CA ASN A 125 14.32 -17.24 3.19
C ASN A 125 14.11 -17.27 1.66
N GLU A 126 12.98 -17.82 1.18
CA GLU A 126 12.65 -17.97 -0.25
C GLU A 126 11.87 -16.78 -0.84
N HIS A 127 11.46 -15.82 -0.01
CA HIS A 127 10.65 -14.66 -0.42
C HIS A 127 11.18 -13.92 -1.65
N ALA A 128 12.49 -13.63 -1.71
CA ALA A 128 13.10 -12.93 -2.83
C ALA A 128 13.18 -13.80 -4.10
N SER A 129 13.59 -15.07 -3.99
CA SER A 129 13.71 -15.98 -5.14
C SER A 129 12.36 -16.31 -5.76
N LEU A 130 11.32 -16.54 -4.94
CA LEU A 130 9.96 -16.76 -5.40
C LEU A 130 9.40 -15.50 -6.10
N LEU A 131 9.61 -14.31 -5.54
CA LEU A 131 9.14 -13.07 -6.18
C LEU A 131 9.87 -12.82 -7.51
N ALA A 132 11.19 -13.02 -7.57
CA ALA A 132 11.97 -12.92 -8.82
C ALA A 132 11.45 -13.92 -9.87
N SER A 133 11.20 -15.17 -9.47
CA SER A 133 10.68 -16.21 -10.35
C SER A 133 9.31 -15.83 -10.94
N CYS A 134 8.43 -15.15 -10.19
CA CYS A 134 7.15 -14.65 -10.70
C CYS A 134 7.32 -13.66 -11.87
N TYR A 135 8.22 -12.67 -11.70
CA TYR A 135 8.50 -11.70 -12.75
C TYR A 135 9.16 -12.37 -13.96
N LEU A 136 10.14 -13.25 -13.73
CA LEU A 136 10.84 -13.97 -14.80
C LEU A 136 9.91 -14.90 -15.60
N ALA A 137 9.03 -15.65 -14.93
CA ALA A 137 8.01 -16.48 -15.59
C ALA A 137 7.06 -15.62 -16.42
N SER A 138 6.65 -14.46 -15.91
CA SER A 138 5.77 -13.54 -16.63
C SER A 138 6.43 -12.95 -17.89
N LEU A 139 7.68 -12.50 -17.79
CA LEU A 139 8.46 -11.99 -18.92
C LEU A 139 8.65 -13.06 -20.01
N ARG A 140 9.00 -14.29 -19.60
CA ARG A 140 9.14 -15.44 -20.51
C ARG A 140 7.84 -15.81 -21.22
N LEU A 141 6.71 -15.84 -20.50
CA LEU A 141 5.40 -16.11 -21.10
C LEU A 141 5.01 -15.07 -22.15
N ALA A 142 5.31 -13.79 -21.92
CA ALA A 142 5.03 -12.74 -22.89
C ALA A 142 5.83 -12.94 -24.19
N VAL A 143 7.14 -13.20 -24.11
CA VAL A 143 7.99 -13.45 -25.29
C VAL A 143 7.57 -14.73 -26.02
N ALA A 144 7.28 -15.81 -25.28
CA ALA A 144 6.84 -17.09 -25.85
C ALA A 144 5.51 -16.98 -26.62
N ASN A 145 4.62 -16.05 -26.23
CA ASN A 145 3.34 -15.80 -26.91
C ASN A 145 3.43 -14.69 -27.99
N GLY A 146 4.63 -14.21 -28.29
CA GLY A 146 4.89 -13.20 -29.32
C GLY A 146 4.42 -11.78 -28.96
N LEU A 147 4.29 -11.49 -27.66
CA LEU A 147 3.95 -10.16 -27.16
C LEU A 147 5.19 -9.27 -27.15
N ASP A 148 5.03 -8.00 -27.52
CA ASP A 148 6.11 -7.02 -27.45
C ASP A 148 6.06 -6.13 -26.21
N THR A 149 4.95 -6.19 -25.46
CA THR A 149 4.69 -5.28 -24.33
C THR A 149 4.12 -6.02 -23.13
N ILE A 150 4.59 -5.69 -21.93
CA ILE A 150 4.07 -6.26 -20.68
C ILE A 150 3.96 -5.20 -19.59
N ALA A 151 2.84 -5.16 -18.88
CA ALA A 151 2.65 -4.34 -17.69
C ALA A 151 2.70 -5.19 -16.41
N LEU A 152 3.58 -4.81 -15.50
CA LEU A 152 3.90 -5.48 -14.24
C LEU A 152 3.35 -4.66 -13.06
N PRO A 153 2.44 -5.21 -12.23
CA PRO A 153 2.05 -4.57 -10.98
C PRO A 153 3.13 -4.76 -9.90
N ALA A 154 2.97 -4.10 -8.76
CA ALA A 154 3.74 -4.39 -7.55
C ALA A 154 3.28 -5.73 -6.93
N ILE A 155 3.81 -6.85 -7.44
CA ILE A 155 3.44 -8.20 -6.99
C ILE A 155 3.75 -8.35 -5.49
N SER A 156 2.83 -9.00 -4.76
CA SER A 156 2.86 -9.25 -3.31
C SER A 156 2.83 -8.03 -2.36
N THR A 157 2.92 -6.78 -2.80
CA THR A 157 2.96 -5.61 -1.89
C THR A 157 1.62 -5.23 -1.25
N GLY A 158 0.52 -5.85 -1.70
CA GLY A 158 -0.82 -5.74 -1.15
C GLY A 158 -1.10 -6.74 -0.02
N VAL A 159 -2.11 -7.59 -0.19
CA VAL A 159 -2.58 -8.56 0.83
C VAL A 159 -1.48 -9.53 1.29
N PHE A 160 -0.52 -9.86 0.41
CA PHE A 160 0.59 -10.76 0.73
C PHE A 160 1.72 -10.10 1.54
N GLY A 161 1.65 -8.78 1.76
CA GLY A 161 2.43 -8.07 2.79
C GLY A 161 3.91 -7.85 2.50
N TYR A 162 4.36 -7.94 1.23
CA TYR A 162 5.75 -7.70 0.87
C TYR A 162 6.10 -6.19 1.03
N PRO A 163 7.19 -5.82 1.74
CA PRO A 163 7.62 -4.43 1.85
C PRO A 163 7.93 -3.82 0.49
N SER A 164 7.42 -2.60 0.24
CA SER A 164 7.45 -2.00 -1.11
C SER A 164 8.85 -1.79 -1.66
N TYR A 165 9.84 -1.42 -0.84
CA TYR A 165 11.23 -1.28 -1.27
C TYR A 165 11.87 -2.62 -1.64
N GLU A 166 11.78 -3.63 -0.75
CA GLU A 166 12.32 -4.97 -1.02
C GLU A 166 11.66 -5.61 -2.25
N ALA A 167 10.35 -5.42 -2.44
CA ALA A 167 9.62 -5.94 -3.61
C ALA A 167 10.02 -5.22 -4.91
N ALA A 168 10.15 -3.89 -4.87
CA ALA A 168 10.57 -3.10 -6.01
C ALA A 168 12.02 -3.44 -6.40
N GLU A 169 12.94 -3.62 -5.43
CA GLU A 169 14.32 -4.02 -5.70
C GLU A 169 14.40 -5.37 -6.44
N VAL A 170 13.65 -6.38 -5.98
CA VAL A 170 13.55 -7.68 -6.67
C VAL A 170 12.94 -7.55 -8.07
N ALA A 171 11.88 -6.74 -8.23
CA ALA A 171 11.23 -6.54 -9.53
C ALA A 171 12.15 -5.85 -10.54
N ILE A 172 12.78 -4.75 -10.11
CA ILE A 172 13.67 -3.90 -10.92
C ILE A 172 14.92 -4.69 -11.34
N SER A 173 15.57 -5.39 -10.41
CA SER A 173 16.74 -6.24 -10.70
C SER A 173 16.38 -7.37 -11.66
N THR A 174 15.29 -8.11 -11.42
CA THR A 174 14.86 -9.22 -12.30
C THR A 174 14.56 -8.74 -13.73
N VAL A 175 13.87 -7.61 -13.88
CA VAL A 175 13.59 -7.03 -15.21
C VAL A 175 14.87 -6.56 -15.88
N ARG A 176 15.79 -5.94 -15.13
CA ARG A 176 17.08 -5.49 -15.69
C ARG A 176 17.90 -6.66 -16.21
N ASP A 177 18.03 -7.72 -15.40
CA ASP A 177 18.79 -8.92 -15.73
C ASP A 177 18.19 -9.68 -16.92
N PHE A 178 16.87 -9.65 -17.09
CA PHE A 178 16.19 -10.17 -18.26
C PHE A 178 16.53 -9.36 -19.53
N LEU A 179 16.46 -8.02 -19.45
CA LEU A 179 16.72 -7.13 -20.58
C LEU A 179 18.20 -7.13 -21.00
N ASP A 180 19.13 -7.24 -20.06
CA ASP A 180 20.56 -7.41 -20.34
C ASP A 180 20.85 -8.70 -21.12
N ARG A 181 20.20 -9.82 -20.75
CA ARG A 181 20.32 -11.09 -21.49
C ARG A 181 19.74 -10.99 -22.90
N GLU A 182 18.58 -10.36 -23.08
CA GLU A 182 18.02 -10.13 -24.43
C GLU A 182 18.92 -9.25 -25.33
N GLU A 183 19.74 -8.36 -24.75
CA GLU A 183 20.74 -7.58 -25.50
C GLU A 183 22.00 -8.38 -25.83
N GLN A 184 22.43 -9.31 -24.96
CA GLN A 184 23.62 -10.14 -25.16
C GLN A 184 23.38 -11.37 -26.06
N GLU A 185 22.33 -12.13 -25.79
CA GLU A 185 22.01 -13.40 -26.45
C GLU A 185 21.18 -13.20 -27.73
N GLY A 186 20.56 -12.02 -27.87
CA GLY A 186 19.47 -11.78 -28.81
C GLY A 186 18.14 -12.35 -28.28
N GLY A 187 17.04 -11.62 -28.50
CA GLY A 187 15.71 -12.05 -28.02
C GLY A 187 15.32 -13.45 -28.53
N ALA A 188 14.64 -14.23 -27.68
CA ALA A 188 14.32 -15.63 -27.95
C ALA A 188 13.49 -15.79 -29.24
N GLU A 189 13.96 -16.67 -30.14
CA GLU A 189 13.39 -16.83 -31.50
C GLU A 189 13.29 -15.51 -32.30
N GLY A 190 14.18 -14.55 -32.03
CA GLY A 190 14.16 -13.21 -32.60
C GLY A 190 13.11 -12.26 -32.00
N ARG A 191 12.24 -12.76 -31.11
CA ARG A 191 11.20 -11.98 -30.41
C ARG A 191 11.80 -11.33 -29.16
N ARG A 192 11.43 -10.08 -28.88
CA ARG A 192 11.90 -9.34 -27.69
C ARG A 192 10.86 -8.38 -27.15
N LEU A 193 10.91 -8.09 -25.86
CA LEU A 193 10.05 -7.06 -25.26
C LEU A 193 10.51 -5.65 -25.67
N ARG A 194 9.65 -4.92 -26.39
CA ARG A 194 9.85 -3.52 -26.79
C ARG A 194 9.45 -2.55 -25.67
N LEU A 195 8.58 -2.99 -24.76
CA LEU A 195 8.19 -2.22 -23.57
C LEU A 195 7.88 -3.12 -22.36
N VAL A 196 8.60 -2.91 -21.26
CA VAL A 196 8.25 -3.40 -19.92
C VAL A 196 7.78 -2.22 -19.08
N VAL A 197 6.55 -2.27 -18.57
CA VAL A 197 5.93 -1.19 -17.78
C VAL A 197 5.83 -1.61 -16.32
N PHE A 198 6.43 -0.86 -15.41
CA PHE A 198 6.07 -0.92 -14.00
C PHE A 198 4.81 -0.08 -13.77
N CYS A 199 3.68 -0.77 -13.56
CA CYS A 199 2.38 -0.16 -13.30
C CYS A 199 2.08 -0.18 -11.80
N THR A 200 2.47 0.89 -11.10
CA THR A 200 2.19 1.05 -9.67
C THR A 200 0.75 1.55 -9.45
N PHE A 201 0.21 1.33 -8.25
CA PHE A 201 -1.13 1.83 -7.88
C PHE A 201 -1.09 2.67 -6.61
N GLU A 202 -0.55 2.12 -5.51
CA GLU A 202 -0.37 2.86 -4.27
C GLU A 202 0.87 3.77 -4.32
N SER A 203 0.76 4.95 -3.71
CA SER A 203 1.87 5.93 -3.67
C SER A 203 3.14 5.38 -3.01
N LYS A 204 3.00 4.43 -2.07
CA LYS A 204 4.15 3.77 -1.41
C LYS A 204 4.99 2.92 -2.37
N ASP A 205 4.37 2.34 -3.40
CA ASP A 205 5.06 1.53 -4.39
C ASP A 205 5.69 2.47 -5.44
N GLU A 206 4.95 3.48 -5.91
CA GLU A 206 5.48 4.52 -6.82
C GLU A 206 6.77 5.17 -6.29
N ILE A 207 6.79 5.56 -5.01
CA ILE A 207 7.98 6.15 -4.36
C ILE A 207 9.17 5.16 -4.37
N ALA A 208 8.95 3.91 -3.97
CA ALA A 208 9.99 2.88 -3.97
C ALA A 208 10.57 2.64 -5.38
N TYR A 209 9.73 2.62 -6.41
CA TYR A 209 10.19 2.52 -7.80
C TYR A 209 10.96 3.77 -8.24
N ILE A 210 10.50 4.99 -7.93
CA ILE A 210 11.18 6.25 -8.27
C ILE A 210 12.59 6.31 -7.66
N GLU A 211 12.75 5.88 -6.41
CA GLU A 211 14.04 5.93 -5.71
C GLU A 211 15.00 4.79 -6.11
N LEU A 212 14.47 3.62 -6.52
CA LEU A 212 15.30 2.45 -6.84
C LEU A 212 15.66 2.32 -8.33
N LEU A 213 14.78 2.72 -9.25
CA LEU A 213 15.03 2.61 -10.71
C LEU A 213 16.38 3.24 -11.13
N PRO A 214 16.82 4.41 -10.63
CA PRO A 214 18.10 5.00 -10.99
C PRO A 214 19.35 4.20 -10.60
N ASN A 215 19.24 3.25 -9.67
CA ASN A 215 20.36 2.38 -9.29
C ASN A 215 20.60 1.24 -10.30
N TYR A 216 19.55 0.81 -11.03
CA TYR A 216 19.55 -0.33 -11.94
C TYR A 216 19.40 0.05 -13.42
N PHE A 217 18.77 1.18 -13.68
CA PHE A 217 18.56 1.79 -14.98
C PHE A 217 19.12 3.22 -15.00
N PRO A 218 20.41 3.43 -14.63
CA PRO A 218 20.99 4.77 -14.59
C PRO A 218 20.93 5.41 -15.99
N PRO A 219 20.85 6.75 -16.09
CA PRO A 219 20.89 7.44 -17.36
C PRO A 219 22.22 7.14 -18.06
N ALA A 220 22.14 6.67 -19.32
CA ALA A 220 23.27 6.75 -20.21
C ALA A 220 23.41 8.23 -20.57
N GLY A 221 24.43 8.88 -20.03
CA GLY A 221 24.54 10.34 -20.05
C GLY A 221 24.56 10.89 -21.48
N ASP A 222 23.67 11.85 -21.75
CA ASP A 222 23.77 12.69 -22.93
C ASP A 222 25.09 13.47 -22.84
N LYS A 223 25.92 13.39 -23.88
CA LYS A 223 27.11 14.25 -23.98
C LYS A 223 26.68 15.66 -24.36
N GLU A 224 26.24 16.48 -23.41
CA GLU A 224 26.37 17.93 -23.58
C GLU A 224 26.40 18.76 -22.28
N ASP A 225 27.32 19.72 -22.33
CA ASP A 225 27.53 20.91 -21.51
C ASP A 225 27.41 20.84 -19.97
N SER A 226 28.54 20.51 -19.33
CA SER A 226 28.80 20.86 -17.93
C SER A 226 29.20 22.34 -17.79
N THR A 227 28.29 23.27 -18.12
CA THR A 227 28.53 24.70 -17.83
C THR A 227 28.36 24.94 -16.33
N LYS A 228 29.49 25.15 -15.65
CA LYS A 228 29.52 25.47 -14.21
C LYS A 228 28.71 26.73 -13.93
N GLN A 229 27.79 26.70 -12.96
CA GLN A 229 27.38 27.89 -12.23
C GLN A 229 28.04 27.89 -10.84
N PRO A 230 28.64 29.00 -10.36
CA PRO A 230 29.47 28.98 -9.16
C PRO A 230 28.66 29.13 -7.86
N GLU A 231 29.21 28.63 -6.77
CA GLU A 231 28.77 28.97 -5.42
C GLU A 231 28.89 30.48 -5.17
N GLN A 232 27.81 31.12 -4.71
CA GLN A 232 27.89 32.47 -4.15
C GLN A 232 28.01 32.41 -2.63
N LYS A 233 29.23 32.68 -2.16
CA LYS A 233 29.58 32.90 -0.76
C LYS A 233 29.14 34.30 -0.35
N ALA A 234 28.40 34.45 0.74
CA ALA A 234 27.99 35.75 1.25
C ALA A 234 29.18 36.52 1.87
N PRO A 235 29.39 37.82 1.56
CA PRO A 235 30.36 38.66 2.25
C PRO A 235 29.83 39.20 3.59
N GLN A 236 30.74 39.38 4.55
CA GLN A 236 30.55 40.26 5.72
C GLN A 236 31.35 41.56 5.47
N GLU A 237 30.87 42.73 5.92
CA GLU A 237 31.52 43.53 6.98
C GLU A 237 30.87 44.92 7.25
N ILE A 238 30.94 45.27 8.55
CA ILE A 238 30.95 46.53 9.37
C ILE A 238 31.30 47.87 8.63
N VAL A 239 31.01 49.12 9.08
CA VAL A 239 30.64 49.74 10.39
C VAL A 239 29.81 51.06 10.29
N THR A 240 28.96 51.36 11.31
CA THR A 240 28.73 52.64 12.08
C THR A 240 27.23 52.99 12.26
N GLY A 241 26.72 53.60 13.35
CA GLY A 241 27.30 53.93 14.67
C GLY A 241 26.34 54.80 15.52
N SER A 242 26.07 54.41 16.79
CA SER A 242 25.20 55.11 17.80
C SER A 242 23.68 55.14 17.48
N SER A 243 22.73 55.23 18.45
CA SER A 243 22.79 55.51 19.90
C SER A 243 21.59 54.91 20.68
N SER A 244 21.54 55.12 22.00
CA SER A 244 20.33 55.08 22.89
C SER A 244 19.76 53.75 23.42
N SER A 245 20.27 53.34 24.61
CA SER A 245 19.51 53.00 25.83
C SER A 245 18.22 52.14 25.75
N ALA A 246 18.33 50.83 26.04
CA ALA A 246 17.22 50.01 26.59
C ALA A 246 17.65 48.66 27.25
N ALA A 247 18.76 48.62 28.00
CA ALA A 247 19.33 47.36 28.53
C ALA A 247 19.03 47.11 30.03
N ALA A 248 17.75 46.86 30.39
CA ALA A 248 17.37 46.48 31.77
C ALA A 248 16.14 45.56 31.91
N ALA A 249 15.42 45.23 30.83
CA ALA A 249 14.08 44.61 30.93
C ALA A 249 13.92 43.24 30.25
N LEU A 250 14.97 42.65 29.65
CA LEU A 250 14.83 41.48 28.77
C LEU A 250 15.44 40.16 29.27
N HIS A 251 16.07 40.12 30.46
CA HIS A 251 16.66 38.88 31.01
C HIS A 251 15.74 38.11 31.98
N THR A 252 14.72 38.76 32.56
CA THR A 252 13.78 38.13 33.51
C THR A 252 12.65 37.35 32.82
N SER A 253 12.22 37.80 31.63
CA SER A 253 11.17 37.13 30.84
C SER A 253 11.59 35.75 30.31
N THR A 254 12.79 35.66 29.76
CA THR A 254 13.30 34.47 29.05
C THR A 254 13.60 33.30 30.00
N LEU A 255 14.15 33.58 31.20
CA LEU A 255 14.33 32.56 32.24
C LEU A 255 13.01 32.07 32.83
N ALA A 256 12.02 32.95 33.02
CA ALA A 256 10.70 32.55 33.53
C ALA A 256 9.99 31.59 32.55
N CYS A 257 9.99 31.93 31.25
CA CYS A 257 9.38 31.10 30.22
C CYS A 257 10.09 29.74 30.07
N THR A 258 11.43 29.69 30.13
CA THR A 258 12.18 28.42 30.03
C THR A 258 11.99 27.53 31.27
N LEU A 259 11.95 28.09 32.48
CA LEU A 259 11.64 27.33 33.70
C LEU A 259 10.19 26.83 33.75
N LEU A 260 9.23 27.58 33.19
CA LEU A 260 7.84 27.13 33.03
C LEU A 260 7.72 26.01 31.97
N ALA A 261 8.46 26.10 30.86
CA ALA A 261 8.52 25.03 29.86
C ALA A 261 9.11 23.73 30.45
N LEU A 262 10.21 23.83 31.21
CA LEU A 262 10.81 22.68 31.91
C LEU A 262 9.88 22.05 32.96
N LYS A 263 9.09 22.85 33.69
CA LYS A 263 8.11 22.34 34.68
C LYS A 263 6.87 21.70 34.05
N SER A 264 6.48 22.16 32.86
CA SER A 264 5.33 21.62 32.12
C SER A 264 5.71 20.41 31.26
N LEU A 265 6.98 20.20 30.93
CA LEU A 265 7.45 19.07 30.14
C LEU A 265 7.11 17.68 30.75
N PRO A 266 7.30 17.39 32.05
CA PRO A 266 6.86 16.12 32.65
C PRO A 266 5.34 15.92 32.60
N ILE A 267 4.56 16.99 32.76
CA ILE A 267 3.10 16.97 32.67
C ILE A 267 2.68 16.68 31.23
N LEU A 268 3.31 17.33 30.25
CA LEU A 268 3.08 17.10 28.84
C LEU A 268 3.42 15.66 28.45
N ILE A 269 4.58 15.15 28.86
CA ILE A 269 5.00 13.75 28.66
C ILE A 269 3.99 12.77 29.29
N PHE A 270 3.53 13.04 30.52
CA PHE A 270 2.51 12.21 31.17
C PHE A 270 1.18 12.23 30.39
N VAL A 271 0.73 13.40 29.96
CA VAL A 271 -0.49 13.57 29.15
C VAL A 271 -0.35 12.83 27.81
N THR A 272 0.79 12.95 27.11
CA THR A 272 1.01 12.28 25.82
C THR A 272 1.17 10.76 25.93
N ASN A 273 1.69 10.27 27.05
CA ASN A 273 1.92 8.84 27.27
C ASN A 273 0.69 8.12 27.85
N HIS A 274 -0.09 8.78 28.71
CA HIS A 274 -1.16 8.13 29.49
C HIS A 274 -2.57 8.64 29.19
N VAL A 275 -2.74 9.87 28.66
CA VAL A 275 -4.07 10.50 28.54
C VAL A 275 -4.52 10.60 27.09
N TYR A 276 -3.68 11.13 26.19
CA TYR A 276 -3.96 11.29 24.75
C TYR A 276 -2.73 11.02 23.89
N SER A 277 -2.88 10.33 22.75
CA SER A 277 -1.83 10.14 21.75
C SER A 277 -2.26 10.65 20.37
N LEU A 278 -1.30 11.20 19.61
CA LEU A 278 -1.48 11.56 18.21
C LEU A 278 -1.03 10.41 17.31
N HIS A 279 -1.85 10.06 16.32
CA HIS A 279 -1.51 9.02 15.34
C HIS A 279 -1.84 9.48 13.92
N ARG A 280 -0.92 9.24 12.99
CA ARG A 280 -1.18 9.39 11.55
C ARG A 280 -1.79 8.10 11.02
N ILE A 281 -2.94 8.22 10.36
CA ILE A 281 -3.66 7.10 9.75
C ILE A 281 -2.99 6.73 8.43
N HIS A 282 -2.61 5.46 8.32
CA HIS A 282 -2.03 4.89 7.11
C HIS A 282 -2.95 3.79 6.57
N GLY A 283 -3.12 3.74 5.25
CA GLY A 283 -4.02 2.81 4.56
C GLY A 283 -5.48 3.25 4.51
N ARG A 284 -6.31 2.40 3.91
CA ARG A 284 -7.69 2.71 3.49
C ARG A 284 -8.81 2.15 4.37
N SER A 285 -8.50 1.21 5.27
CA SER A 285 -9.47 0.44 6.07
C SER A 285 -10.56 1.27 6.79
N MET A 286 -10.29 2.53 7.12
CA MET A 286 -11.24 3.43 7.80
C MET A 286 -11.88 4.49 6.90
N SER A 287 -11.68 4.42 5.58
CA SER A 287 -12.31 5.32 4.62
C SER A 287 -13.83 5.08 4.55
N PRO A 288 -14.67 6.11 4.38
CA PRO A 288 -14.31 7.53 4.22
C PRO A 288 -14.06 8.27 5.55
N THR A 289 -14.35 7.67 6.72
CA THR A 289 -14.28 8.36 8.02
C THR A 289 -12.87 8.85 8.34
N LEU A 290 -11.86 8.02 8.14
CA LEU A 290 -10.45 8.36 8.31
C LEU A 290 -9.66 7.92 7.08
N SER A 291 -8.97 8.88 6.44
CA SER A 291 -8.19 8.72 5.22
C SER A 291 -7.01 9.70 5.24
N ARG A 292 -5.81 9.17 5.50
CA ARG A 292 -4.54 9.92 5.62
C ARG A 292 -4.51 11.03 6.69
N ASP A 293 -5.46 11.01 7.62
CA ASP A 293 -5.61 12.01 8.69
C ASP A 293 -4.57 11.84 9.81
N VAL A 294 -4.34 12.90 10.58
CA VAL A 294 -3.79 12.81 11.94
C VAL A 294 -4.95 12.87 12.91
N ILE A 295 -5.02 11.91 13.82
CA ILE A 295 -6.08 11.77 14.82
C ILE A 295 -5.56 11.98 16.24
N LEU A 296 -6.45 12.45 17.11
CA LEU A 296 -6.29 12.45 18.56
C LEU A 296 -7.01 11.25 19.15
N ALA A 297 -6.28 10.40 19.88
CA ALA A 297 -6.80 9.21 20.53
C ALA A 297 -6.63 9.29 22.05
N GLN A 298 -7.70 8.98 22.78
CA GLN A 298 -7.77 9.01 24.23
C GLN A 298 -7.34 7.65 24.80
N ARG A 299 -6.23 7.60 25.55
CA ARG A 299 -5.69 6.37 26.15
C ARG A 299 -6.33 6.05 27.51
N HIS A 300 -6.68 7.07 28.29
CA HIS A 300 -7.33 6.86 29.59
C HIS A 300 -8.73 6.23 29.41
N ASN A 301 -9.00 5.21 30.22
CA ASN A 301 -10.23 4.43 30.25
C ASN A 301 -10.63 3.89 28.85
N ALA A 302 -9.65 3.48 28.03
CA ALA A 302 -9.86 3.05 26.65
C ALA A 302 -10.85 1.87 26.50
N THR A 303 -10.93 0.99 27.50
CA THR A 303 -11.75 -0.23 27.49
C THR A 303 -13.14 -0.07 28.12
N GLU A 304 -13.35 0.98 28.91
CA GLU A 304 -14.62 1.24 29.62
C GLU A 304 -15.66 1.87 28.71
N ASN A 305 -16.95 1.69 29.00
CA ASN A 305 -18.06 2.42 28.35
C ASN A 305 -18.00 2.44 26.81
N LEU A 306 -17.45 1.38 26.21
CA LEU A 306 -17.37 1.20 24.76
C LEU A 306 -18.76 1.14 24.15
N ARG A 307 -19.00 1.95 23.11
CA ARG A 307 -20.25 1.99 22.36
C ARG A 307 -20.03 1.49 20.93
N ARG A 308 -21.07 0.89 20.35
CA ARG A 308 -21.13 0.66 18.90
C ARG A 308 -20.98 2.00 18.16
N GLY A 309 -20.35 2.00 17.00
CA GLY A 309 -20.06 3.20 16.21
C GLY A 309 -18.78 3.93 16.62
N GLN A 310 -18.21 3.68 17.81
CA GLN A 310 -16.93 4.29 18.22
C GLN A 310 -15.76 3.75 17.40
N VAL A 311 -14.75 4.59 17.17
CA VAL A 311 -13.50 4.19 16.53
C VAL A 311 -12.43 4.02 17.62
N VAL A 312 -11.67 2.94 17.56
CA VAL A 312 -10.65 2.56 18.55
C VAL A 312 -9.32 2.21 17.89
N LEU A 313 -8.23 2.44 18.62
CA LEU A 313 -6.93 1.80 18.37
C LEU A 313 -6.83 0.57 19.25
N TYR A 314 -6.35 -0.52 18.67
CA TYR A 314 -6.06 -1.77 19.39
C TYR A 314 -4.85 -2.45 18.77
N ARG A 315 -4.18 -3.28 19.57
CA ARG A 315 -3.10 -4.15 19.11
C ARG A 315 -3.69 -5.36 18.39
N SER A 316 -3.20 -5.66 17.19
CA SER A 316 -3.73 -6.76 16.38
C SER A 316 -3.49 -8.12 17.05
N PRO A 317 -4.52 -8.98 17.18
CA PRO A 317 -4.38 -10.29 17.81
C PRO A 317 -3.57 -11.29 16.95
N VAL A 318 -3.42 -11.01 15.66
CA VAL A 318 -2.66 -11.84 14.70
C VAL A 318 -1.25 -11.30 14.40
N ASP A 319 -0.94 -10.10 14.90
CA ASP A 319 0.30 -9.38 14.63
C ASP A 319 0.58 -8.37 15.76
N PRO A 320 1.25 -8.77 16.85
CA PRO A 320 1.39 -7.95 18.06
C PRO A 320 2.16 -6.64 17.88
N GLU A 321 2.95 -6.50 16.81
CA GLU A 321 3.67 -5.27 16.46
C GLU A 321 2.77 -4.25 15.75
N ARG A 322 1.61 -4.69 15.26
CA ARG A 322 0.70 -3.87 14.47
C ARG A 322 -0.45 -3.31 15.32
N VAL A 323 -0.43 -2.00 15.51
CA VAL A 323 -1.60 -1.25 16.00
C VAL A 323 -2.54 -0.96 14.83
N ALA A 324 -3.83 -1.24 15.00
CA ALA A 324 -4.86 -1.04 13.99
C ALA A 324 -5.97 -0.09 14.48
N VAL A 325 -6.49 0.72 13.56
CA VAL A 325 -7.66 1.59 13.81
C VAL A 325 -8.89 0.94 13.18
N LYS A 326 -9.96 0.75 13.95
CA LYS A 326 -11.22 0.09 13.54
C LYS A 326 -12.41 0.68 14.27
N ARG A 327 -13.62 0.47 13.73
CA ARG A 327 -14.89 0.82 14.36
C ARG A 327 -15.45 -0.36 15.17
N VAL A 328 -15.93 -0.10 16.38
CA VAL A 328 -16.68 -1.06 17.20
C VAL A 328 -18.05 -1.28 16.57
N VAL A 329 -18.36 -2.51 16.19
CA VAL A 329 -19.63 -2.89 15.55
C VAL A 329 -20.48 -3.77 16.46
N GLY A 330 -19.85 -4.69 17.20
CA GLY A 330 -20.50 -5.55 18.19
C GLY A 330 -19.84 -5.45 19.56
N LEU A 331 -20.65 -5.50 20.61
CA LEU A 331 -20.22 -5.60 22.00
C LEU A 331 -20.55 -6.99 22.55
N GLU A 332 -19.96 -7.33 23.69
CA GLU A 332 -20.28 -8.51 24.48
C GLU A 332 -21.80 -8.80 24.55
N GLY A 333 -22.18 -10.03 24.19
CA GLY A 333 -23.58 -10.48 24.12
C GLY A 333 -24.25 -10.27 22.76
N ASP A 334 -23.72 -9.42 21.88
CA ASP A 334 -24.22 -9.24 20.52
C ASP A 334 -23.93 -10.46 19.63
N VAL A 335 -24.75 -10.65 18.58
CA VAL A 335 -24.46 -11.58 17.49
C VAL A 335 -24.16 -10.77 16.24
N VAL A 336 -23.00 -10.98 15.62
CA VAL A 336 -22.55 -10.27 14.42
C VAL A 336 -22.41 -11.25 13.26
N VAL A 337 -23.05 -10.95 12.12
CA VAL A 337 -22.86 -11.70 10.87
C VAL A 337 -21.53 -11.31 10.23
N VAL A 338 -20.68 -12.31 9.97
CA VAL A 338 -19.39 -12.16 9.29
C VAL A 338 -19.59 -11.67 7.85
N ARG A 339 -18.99 -10.53 7.53
CA ARG A 339 -19.00 -9.92 6.20
C ARG A 339 -17.91 -10.51 5.29
N PRO A 340 -18.11 -10.53 3.96
CA PRO A 340 -17.05 -10.88 3.02
C PRO A 340 -15.85 -9.93 3.18
N VAL A 341 -14.64 -10.48 3.24
CA VAL A 341 -13.38 -9.71 3.30
C VAL A 341 -12.71 -9.73 1.93
N GLY A 342 -11.93 -8.70 1.60
CA GLY A 342 -11.14 -8.65 0.37
C GLY A 342 -9.96 -9.64 0.38
N GLY A 343 -10.19 -10.88 -0.07
CA GLY A 343 -9.18 -11.94 -0.15
C GLY A 343 -9.75 -13.31 0.20
N GLU A 344 -8.99 -14.40 -0.02
CA GLU A 344 -9.42 -15.79 0.27
C GLU A 344 -9.57 -16.07 1.78
N GLY A 345 -10.65 -15.56 2.37
CA GLY A 345 -11.14 -16.01 3.67
C GLY A 345 -11.79 -17.38 3.53
N ARG A 346 -11.03 -18.47 3.69
CA ARG A 346 -11.61 -19.82 3.82
C ARG A 346 -12.43 -19.90 5.11
N GLY A 347 -13.75 -19.94 4.95
CA GLY A 347 -14.71 -20.22 6.02
C GLY A 347 -15.34 -18.97 6.65
N ARG A 348 -16.59 -19.14 7.12
CA ARG A 348 -17.38 -18.23 7.95
C ARG A 348 -18.08 -17.03 7.31
N VAL A 349 -17.91 -16.70 6.02
CA VAL A 349 -18.71 -15.62 5.41
C VAL A 349 -20.21 -15.93 5.54
N GLY A 350 -20.99 -15.00 6.12
CA GLY A 350 -22.40 -15.19 6.45
C GLY A 350 -22.68 -15.91 7.78
N GLU A 351 -21.67 -16.38 8.50
CA GLU A 351 -21.83 -17.00 9.82
C GLU A 351 -22.21 -15.96 10.89
N ALA A 352 -23.17 -16.30 11.74
CA ALA A 352 -23.62 -15.46 12.85
C ALA A 352 -22.79 -15.77 14.11
N VAL A 353 -21.82 -14.90 14.43
CA VAL A 353 -20.88 -15.11 15.55
C VAL A 353 -21.30 -14.32 16.78
N LYS A 354 -21.46 -15.00 17.92
CA LYS A 354 -21.74 -14.33 19.20
C LYS A 354 -20.45 -13.74 19.80
N VAL A 355 -20.50 -12.47 20.17
CA VAL A 355 -19.40 -11.78 20.87
C VAL A 355 -19.39 -12.25 22.33
N GLY A 356 -18.35 -13.00 22.69
CA GLY A 356 -18.20 -13.57 24.04
C GLY A 356 -17.91 -12.54 25.15
N ALA A 357 -17.93 -13.01 26.39
CA ALA A 357 -17.65 -12.20 27.57
C ALA A 357 -16.27 -11.54 27.49
N GLY A 358 -16.17 -10.26 27.90
CA GLY A 358 -14.93 -9.50 27.84
C GLY A 358 -14.41 -9.18 26.43
N LYS A 359 -15.18 -9.43 25.36
CA LYS A 359 -14.76 -9.22 23.96
C LYS A 359 -15.55 -8.10 23.25
N VAL A 360 -15.05 -7.69 22.09
CA VAL A 360 -15.72 -6.80 21.12
C VAL A 360 -15.55 -7.33 19.69
N TRP A 361 -16.39 -6.87 18.78
CA TRP A 361 -16.23 -7.04 17.35
C TRP A 361 -15.87 -5.69 16.71
N VAL A 362 -14.71 -5.62 16.06
CA VAL A 362 -14.21 -4.39 15.40
C VAL A 362 -14.04 -4.60 13.90
N GLU A 363 -14.40 -3.58 13.12
CA GLU A 363 -14.38 -3.64 11.65
C GLU A 363 -13.85 -2.37 11.01
N GLY A 364 -13.31 -2.50 9.79
CA GLY A 364 -13.05 -1.36 8.93
C GLY A 364 -14.34 -0.75 8.39
N ASP A 365 -14.26 0.52 8.03
CA ASP A 365 -15.31 1.19 7.27
C ASP A 365 -15.25 0.76 5.80
N GLU A 366 -14.05 0.53 5.26
CA GLU A 366 -13.82 -0.02 3.91
C GLU A 366 -13.42 -1.51 3.99
N GLY A 367 -14.42 -2.40 3.99
CA GLY A 367 -14.24 -3.84 4.28
C GLY A 367 -13.30 -4.60 3.33
N PHE A 368 -13.21 -4.20 2.05
CA PHE A 368 -12.28 -4.80 1.08
C PHE A 368 -10.80 -4.51 1.39
N TRP A 369 -10.50 -3.47 2.16
CA TRP A 369 -9.13 -3.05 2.50
C TRP A 369 -8.89 -3.13 4.02
N SER A 370 -9.55 -4.09 4.67
CA SER A 370 -9.56 -4.24 6.12
C SER A 370 -9.19 -5.66 6.56
N VAL A 371 -8.18 -5.77 7.43
CA VAL A 371 -7.95 -6.98 8.24
C VAL A 371 -8.51 -6.67 9.62
N ASP A 372 -9.60 -7.35 9.99
CA ASP A 372 -10.40 -7.04 11.18
C ASP A 372 -11.13 -8.28 11.74
N SER A 373 -12.14 -8.10 12.60
CA SER A 373 -12.88 -9.21 13.21
C SER A 373 -13.56 -10.15 12.22
N ASN A 374 -13.80 -9.75 10.97
CA ASN A 374 -14.27 -10.66 9.92
C ASN A 374 -13.21 -11.71 9.51
N VAL A 375 -11.93 -11.46 9.81
CA VAL A 375 -10.81 -12.38 9.52
C VAL A 375 -10.51 -13.30 10.71
N TYR A 376 -10.47 -12.76 11.93
CA TYR A 376 -9.99 -13.46 13.13
C TYR A 376 -11.02 -13.59 14.27
N GLY A 377 -12.24 -13.08 14.09
CA GLY A 377 -13.31 -13.10 15.10
C GLY A 377 -13.26 -11.98 16.15
N PRO A 378 -14.02 -12.11 17.26
CA PRO A 378 -14.10 -11.08 18.29
C PRO A 378 -12.83 -11.04 19.14
N ILE A 379 -12.34 -9.83 19.41
CA ILE A 379 -11.09 -9.58 20.15
C ILE A 379 -11.35 -9.32 21.64
N PRO A 380 -10.41 -9.65 22.54
CA PRO A 380 -10.46 -9.19 23.93
C PRO A 380 -10.50 -7.66 24.02
N LYS A 381 -11.36 -7.10 24.89
CA LYS A 381 -11.41 -5.66 25.20
C LYS A 381 -10.03 -5.12 25.60
N ALA A 382 -9.23 -5.92 26.30
CA ALA A 382 -7.89 -5.59 26.77
C ALA A 382 -6.87 -5.26 25.65
N LEU A 383 -7.13 -5.60 24.38
CA LEU A 383 -6.26 -5.19 23.27
C LEU A 383 -6.46 -3.73 22.85
N ILE A 384 -7.54 -3.07 23.28
CA ILE A 384 -7.86 -1.68 22.95
C ILE A 384 -6.95 -0.74 23.73
N GLU A 385 -6.09 -0.01 23.02
CA GLU A 385 -5.13 0.94 23.59
C GLU A 385 -5.69 2.36 23.72
N ALA A 386 -6.63 2.76 22.84
CA ALA A 386 -7.22 4.10 22.85
C ALA A 386 -8.56 4.21 22.11
N LYS A 387 -9.37 5.22 22.46
CA LYS A 387 -10.56 5.66 21.70
C LYS A 387 -10.21 6.83 20.80
N VAL A 388 -10.52 6.77 19.52
CA VAL A 388 -10.33 7.91 18.60
C VAL A 388 -11.42 8.94 18.84
N THR A 389 -11.05 10.17 19.16
CA THR A 389 -12.03 11.24 19.47
C THR A 389 -12.13 12.28 18.37
N HIS A 390 -11.00 12.69 17.79
CA HIS A 390 -10.95 13.80 16.81
C HIS A 390 -9.98 13.52 15.66
N VAL A 391 -10.27 14.08 14.49
CA VAL A 391 -9.26 14.42 13.48
C VAL A 391 -8.69 15.79 13.85
N VAL A 392 -7.36 15.94 13.79
CA VAL A 392 -6.66 17.21 14.04
C VAL A 392 -5.95 17.74 12.80
N TRP A 393 -5.70 16.90 11.79
CA TRP A 393 -5.15 17.30 10.50
C TRP A 393 -5.68 16.38 9.38
N PRO A 394 -5.99 16.88 8.16
CA PRO A 394 -5.86 18.27 7.71
C PRO A 394 -6.91 19.21 8.36
N PRO A 395 -6.68 20.53 8.41
CA PRO A 395 -7.58 21.48 9.08
C PRO A 395 -9.00 21.47 8.48
N SER A 396 -9.11 21.24 7.16
CA SER A 396 -10.39 21.09 6.44
C SER A 396 -11.23 19.89 6.88
N ARG A 397 -10.66 18.96 7.66
CA ARG A 397 -11.34 17.80 8.24
C ARG A 397 -11.24 17.75 9.77
N ALA A 398 -10.65 18.76 10.40
CA ALA A 398 -10.47 18.81 11.84
C ALA A 398 -11.82 18.88 12.56
N GLY A 399 -11.99 18.08 13.61
CA GLY A 399 -13.26 17.95 14.31
C GLY A 399 -13.46 16.55 14.89
N ARG A 400 -14.62 16.35 15.54
CA ARG A 400 -14.94 15.09 16.21
C ARG A 400 -15.15 13.97 15.19
N VAL A 401 -14.56 12.80 15.42
CA VAL A 401 -14.85 11.61 14.60
C VAL A 401 -16.29 11.20 14.80
N LYS A 402 -17.03 11.02 13.69
CA LYS A 402 -18.45 10.63 13.74
C LYS A 402 -18.59 9.21 14.31
N GLU A 403 -19.23 9.10 15.47
CA GLU A 403 -19.81 7.86 15.97
C GLU A 403 -21.03 7.53 15.09
N ASP A 404 -20.85 6.75 14.03
CA ASP A 404 -21.97 6.33 13.17
C ASP A 404 -22.77 5.24 13.89
N SER A 405 -24.05 5.52 14.13
CA SER A 405 -25.00 4.63 14.80
C SER A 405 -25.86 3.83 13.83
N MET A 406 -25.81 4.10 12.52
CA MET A 406 -26.65 3.42 11.54
C MET A 406 -26.04 2.11 11.04
N GLY A 407 -26.76 1.01 11.30
CA GLY A 407 -27.18 0.16 10.19
C GLY A 407 -26.13 -0.68 9.44
N ARG A 408 -24.99 -1.05 10.03
CA ARG A 408 -24.26 -2.22 9.52
C ARG A 408 -25.04 -3.48 9.89
N VAL A 409 -25.66 -4.10 8.89
CA VAL A 409 -26.74 -5.12 8.97
C VAL A 409 -26.28 -6.48 9.50
N GLY A 410 -25.30 -6.53 10.40
CA GLY A 410 -24.78 -7.75 11.02
C GLY A 410 -25.11 -7.90 12.50
N ALA A 411 -25.24 -6.81 13.27
CA ALA A 411 -25.29 -6.85 14.73
C ALA A 411 -26.71 -6.98 15.32
N LEU A 412 -27.28 -8.20 15.29
CA LEU A 412 -28.53 -8.51 15.98
C LEU A 412 -28.30 -8.49 17.50
N LYS A 413 -28.99 -7.56 18.18
CA LYS A 413 -29.04 -7.54 19.65
C LYS A 413 -29.92 -8.71 20.09
N CYS A 414 -29.34 -9.70 20.77
CA CYS A 414 -30.14 -10.75 21.42
C CYS A 414 -31.09 -10.12 22.45
N ARG A 415 -32.37 -9.95 22.09
CA ARG A 415 -33.43 -9.86 23.10
C ARG A 415 -33.50 -11.22 23.80
N ALA A 416 -33.59 -11.21 25.12
CA ALA A 416 -33.89 -12.41 25.88
C ALA A 416 -35.19 -13.03 25.33
N ARG A 417 -35.20 -14.34 25.05
CA ARG A 417 -36.38 -15.03 24.53
C ARG A 417 -37.45 -15.08 25.62
N GLY A 418 -38.44 -14.20 25.50
CA GLY A 418 -39.77 -14.37 26.08
C GLY A 418 -40.78 -14.52 24.94
N ASP A 419 -41.17 -15.77 24.68
CA ASP A 419 -42.39 -16.20 23.98
C ASP A 419 -42.55 -15.97 22.46
N ARG A 420 -43.28 -16.92 21.84
CA ARG A 420 -43.93 -16.97 20.49
C ARG A 420 -43.11 -17.10 19.19
N THR A 421 -43.15 -18.33 18.67
CA THR A 421 -43.55 -18.73 17.30
C THR A 421 -43.55 -17.67 16.17
N ILE A 422 -42.82 -17.98 15.09
CA ILE A 422 -42.86 -17.29 13.80
C ILE A 422 -43.58 -18.23 12.80
N PRO A 423 -44.55 -17.74 12.00
CA PRO A 423 -45.09 -18.46 10.84
C PRO A 423 -44.16 -18.40 9.62
#